data_AF-A0A1S9B5S2-F1
#
_entry.id   AF-A0A1S9B5S2-F1
#
_cell.length_a   1.000
_cell.length_b   1.000
_cell.length_c   1.000
_cell.angle_alpha   90.00
_cell.angle_beta   90.00
_cell.angle_gamma   90.00
#
_symmetry.space_group_name_H-M   'P 1'
#
loop_
_entity.id
_entity.type
_entity.pdbx_description
1 polymer ?
#
loop_
_entity_poly.entity_id
_entity_poly.type
_entity_poly.pdbx_seq_one_letter_code
_entity_poly.pdbx_strand_id
1 'polypeptide(L)'
;MSTPDLLLYLLKVNGALLLFCGVYYLVLRRLTFFRLNRALLLAALLWAPIYPLIDVSRWWQQPAPAELLRLAPDWAVLAPAAAATPAALDGLLLVYWLGVVVLAVRLVLQLGSLYRLHCRSRPATFGGVPFRAVAEPISPFAFWQTVYLNPAQHQQEELPAILCHERVHVREWHTVDVLLAQLSLLFYWFNPGVWLLRQALHENLEFQTDYRVLQSGMLDSKTYQYSLLRQNVGTRANGLVSHFNLHLLKTRIAMMNKPRTAAAQAARYLLLLPLAGLLALGGCDRKTETVKPEALYYLDGQLSSAAAAQQLDSKNIESMNVLKGEAANKEFGPDGAAGVIVITTKQNAASPAVVEFNKQHRIQ
;
A
#
# COMPACT_ATOMS: atom_id res chain seq x y z
N MET A 1 12.55 -8.45 4.50
CA MET A 1 11.15 -8.86 4.74
C MET A 1 11.09 -10.35 4.48
N SER A 2 10.65 -11.16 5.44
CA SER A 2 10.51 -12.60 5.20
C SER A 2 9.38 -12.88 4.21
N THR A 3 9.30 -14.08 3.64
CA THR A 3 8.21 -14.46 2.74
C THR A 3 6.81 -14.25 3.35
N PRO A 4 6.52 -14.62 4.61
CA PRO A 4 5.22 -14.33 5.21
C PRO A 4 4.98 -12.83 5.45
N ASP A 5 6.01 -12.05 5.82
CA ASP A 5 5.87 -10.60 6.01
C ASP A 5 5.46 -9.90 4.72
N LEU A 6 6.04 -10.32 3.59
CA LEU A 6 5.70 -9.76 2.28
C LEU A 6 4.27 -10.10 1.86
N LEU A 7 3.82 -11.32 2.09
CA LEU A 7 2.44 -11.71 1.78
C LEU A 7 1.43 -10.96 2.65
N LEU A 8 1.72 -10.79 3.95
CA LEU A 8 0.87 -10.01 4.85
C LEU A 8 0.84 -8.53 4.43
N TYR A 9 1.98 -7.95 4.08
CA TYR A 9 2.07 -6.61 3.53
C TYR A 9 1.21 -6.46 2.28
N LEU A 10 1.38 -7.35 1.29
CA LEU A 10 0.58 -7.33 0.06
C LEU A 10 -0.91 -7.46 0.37
N LEU A 11 -1.32 -8.34 1.29
CA LEU A 11 -2.72 -8.48 1.68
C LEU A 11 -3.29 -7.18 2.24
N LYS A 12 -2.56 -6.50 3.14
CA LYS A 12 -2.91 -5.20 3.72
C LYS A 12 -3.11 -4.16 2.60
N VAL A 13 -2.11 -3.99 1.71
CA VAL A 13 -2.21 -3.04 0.57
C VAL A 13 -3.42 -3.34 -0.32
N ASN A 14 -3.65 -4.62 -0.65
CA ASN A 14 -4.73 -5.01 -1.54
C ASN A 14 -6.12 -4.77 -0.93
N GLY A 15 -6.28 -5.01 0.38
CA GLY A 15 -7.49 -4.67 1.12
C GLY A 15 -7.79 -3.17 1.06
N ALA A 16 -6.78 -2.31 1.27
CA ALA A 16 -6.95 -0.87 1.17
C ALA A 16 -7.34 -0.42 -0.24
N LEU A 17 -6.68 -0.94 -1.29
CA LEU A 17 -7.02 -0.62 -2.69
C LEU A 17 -8.49 -0.99 -3.01
N LEU A 18 -8.95 -2.16 -2.56
CA LEU A 18 -10.34 -2.59 -2.75
C LEU A 18 -11.33 -1.68 -2.02
N LEU A 19 -11.03 -1.28 -0.79
CA LEU A 19 -11.88 -0.38 -0.02
C LEU A 19 -11.99 1.00 -0.66
N PHE A 20 -10.86 1.61 -1.06
CA PHE A 20 -10.88 2.88 -1.80
C PHE A 20 -11.64 2.76 -3.12
N CYS A 21 -11.46 1.65 -3.84
CA CYS A 21 -12.21 1.35 -5.05
C CYS A 21 -13.72 1.30 -4.77
N GLY A 22 -14.15 0.61 -3.72
CA GLY A 22 -15.56 0.53 -3.31
C GLY A 22 -16.16 1.89 -3.03
N VAL A 23 -15.51 2.71 -2.19
CA VAL A 23 -15.97 4.07 -1.87
C VAL A 23 -16.10 4.93 -3.13
N TYR A 24 -15.11 4.87 -4.02
CA TYR A 24 -15.14 5.62 -5.27
C TYR A 24 -16.33 5.20 -6.15
N TYR A 25 -16.45 3.91 -6.48
CA TYR A 25 -17.45 3.43 -7.43
C TYR A 25 -18.89 3.58 -6.91
N LEU A 26 -19.11 3.36 -5.60
CA LEU A 26 -20.44 3.40 -5.00
C LEU A 26 -20.91 4.83 -4.74
N VAL A 27 -20.01 5.73 -4.35
CA VAL A 27 -20.39 7.06 -3.84
C VAL A 27 -19.87 8.20 -4.72
N LEU A 28 -18.57 8.21 -5.04
CA LEU A 28 -17.88 9.40 -5.55
C LEU A 28 -17.87 9.52 -7.08
N ARG A 29 -17.90 8.40 -7.82
CA ARG A 29 -17.86 8.37 -9.30
C ARG A 29 -18.96 9.21 -9.95
N ARG A 30 -20.10 9.36 -9.27
CA ARG A 30 -21.26 10.13 -9.77
C ARG A 30 -21.11 11.65 -9.54
N LEU A 31 -20.13 12.10 -8.76
CA LEU A 31 -19.95 13.51 -8.44
C LEU A 31 -19.14 14.22 -9.52
N THR A 32 -19.51 15.45 -9.85
CA THR A 32 -18.81 16.28 -10.86
C THR A 32 -17.61 17.04 -10.28
N PHE A 33 -17.09 16.62 -9.13
CA PHE A 33 -15.91 17.20 -8.49
C PHE A 33 -14.63 16.54 -9.02
N PHE A 34 -14.34 16.70 -10.32
CA PHE A 34 -13.28 15.95 -11.01
C PHE A 34 -11.89 16.13 -10.38
N ARG A 35 -11.59 17.31 -9.82
CA ARG A 35 -10.32 17.56 -9.11
C ARG A 35 -10.22 16.77 -7.80
N LEU A 36 -11.29 16.72 -7.01
CA LEU A 36 -11.31 15.96 -5.76
C LEU A 36 -11.30 14.45 -6.03
N ASN A 37 -12.04 14.01 -7.04
CA ASN A 37 -11.98 12.62 -7.52
C ASN A 37 -10.57 12.24 -7.96
N ARG A 38 -9.88 13.10 -8.74
CA ARG A 38 -8.47 12.90 -9.14
C ARG A 38 -7.58 12.76 -7.91
N ALA A 39 -7.65 13.72 -6.98
CA ALA A 39 -6.83 13.72 -5.76
C ALA A 39 -7.05 12.46 -4.93
N LEU A 40 -8.29 12.02 -4.78
CA LEU A 40 -8.64 10.78 -4.07
C LEU A 40 -8.09 9.53 -4.77
N LEU A 41 -8.24 9.43 -6.10
CA LEU A 41 -7.76 8.26 -6.84
C LEU A 41 -6.22 8.16 -6.76
N LEU A 42 -5.51 9.28 -6.87
CA LEU A 42 -4.06 9.31 -6.68
C LEU A 42 -3.66 9.00 -5.23
N ALA A 43 -4.38 9.57 -4.26
CA ALA A 43 -4.15 9.28 -2.84
C ALA A 43 -4.36 7.81 -2.53
N ALA A 44 -5.39 7.15 -3.11
CA ALA A 44 -5.60 5.72 -2.93
C ALA A 44 -4.41 4.89 -3.44
N LEU A 45 -3.87 5.23 -4.62
CA LEU A 45 -2.72 4.52 -5.22
C LEU A 45 -1.41 4.73 -4.45
N LEU A 46 -1.22 5.90 -3.82
CA LEU A 46 -0.01 6.22 -3.04
C LEU A 46 -0.11 5.79 -1.58
N TRP A 47 -1.27 5.94 -0.95
CA TRP A 47 -1.45 5.70 0.48
C TRP A 47 -1.64 4.20 0.75
N ALA A 48 -2.27 3.44 -0.15
CA ALA A 48 -2.40 1.99 0.03
C ALA A 48 -1.06 1.26 0.27
N PRO A 49 0.05 1.53 -0.46
CA PRO A 49 1.35 0.92 -0.14
C PRO A 49 2.05 1.50 1.10
N ILE A 50 1.76 2.75 1.47
CA ILE A 50 2.43 3.44 2.57
C ILE A 50 1.81 3.05 3.93
N TYR A 51 0.50 2.77 4.01
CA TYR A 51 -0.20 2.53 5.29
C TYR A 51 0.25 1.33 6.11
N PRO A 52 0.57 0.18 5.52
CA PRO A 52 1.02 -0.95 6.32
C PRO A 52 2.42 -0.72 6.91
N LEU A 53 3.15 0.30 6.44
CA LEU A 53 4.47 0.67 6.94
C LEU A 53 4.40 1.59 8.17
N ILE A 54 3.22 2.15 8.47
CA ILE A 54 3.02 3.02 9.63
C ILE A 54 2.55 2.18 10.81
N ASP A 55 3.38 2.10 11.84
CA ASP A 55 3.09 1.37 13.07
C ASP A 55 2.19 2.20 14.01
N VAL A 56 0.89 2.20 13.70
CA VAL A 56 -0.14 2.90 14.51
C VAL A 56 -0.32 2.23 15.87
N SER A 57 0.09 0.97 16.02
CA SER A 57 -0.08 0.21 17.25
C SER A 57 0.61 0.88 18.44
N ARG A 58 1.74 1.56 18.22
CA ARG A 58 2.52 2.27 19.25
C ARG A 58 1.72 3.34 19.98
N TRP A 59 0.71 3.93 19.34
CA TRP A 59 -0.11 4.98 19.95
C TRP A 59 -1.27 4.42 20.79
N TRP A 60 -1.55 3.12 20.67
CA TRP A 60 -2.67 2.44 21.33
C TRP A 60 -2.24 1.27 22.22
N GLN A 61 -0.94 1.05 22.37
CA GLN A 61 -0.39 0.11 23.35
C GLN A 61 -0.56 0.70 24.75
N GLN A 62 -1.66 0.35 25.40
CA GLN A 62 -1.66 0.30 26.86
C GLN A 62 -1.06 -1.05 27.26
N PRO A 63 -0.03 -1.09 28.11
CA PRO A 63 0.44 -2.35 28.66
C PRO A 63 -0.74 -2.99 29.37
N ALA A 64 -1.07 -4.23 28.99
CA ALA A 64 -2.08 -4.97 29.73
C ALA A 64 -1.63 -5.08 31.20
N PRO A 65 -2.54 -4.94 32.17
CA PRO A 65 -2.16 -5.06 33.57
C PRO A 65 -1.55 -6.44 33.82
N ALA A 66 -0.38 -6.46 34.47
CA ALA A 66 0.44 -7.66 34.63
C ALA A 66 -0.31 -8.85 35.27
N GLU A 67 -1.35 -8.57 36.08
CA GLU A 67 -2.25 -9.57 36.65
C GLU A 67 -3.05 -10.37 35.60
N LEU A 68 -3.51 -9.73 34.52
CA LEU A 68 -4.22 -10.43 33.44
C LEU A 68 -3.28 -11.30 32.59
N LEU A 69 -2.00 -10.92 32.48
CA LEU A 69 -0.98 -11.76 31.82
C LEU A 69 -0.64 -13.01 32.63
N ARG A 70 -0.73 -12.98 33.97
CA ARG A 70 -0.49 -14.14 34.84
C ARG A 70 -1.59 -15.20 34.77
N LEU A 71 -2.81 -14.80 34.42
CA LEU A 71 -3.95 -15.71 34.21
C LEU A 71 -4.05 -16.20 32.76
N ALA A 72 -3.24 -15.66 31.85
CA ALA A 72 -3.26 -16.09 30.46
C ALA A 72 -2.64 -17.50 30.35
N PRO A 73 -3.35 -18.46 29.73
CA PRO A 73 -2.79 -19.80 29.52
C PRO A 73 -1.52 -19.69 28.69
N ASP A 74 -0.48 -20.43 29.09
CA ASP A 74 0.80 -20.47 28.38
C ASP A 74 0.66 -21.28 27.09
N TRP A 75 0.17 -20.61 26.05
CA TRP A 75 0.02 -21.17 24.71
C TRP A 75 1.36 -21.41 24.02
N ALA A 76 2.49 -20.94 24.59
CA ALA A 76 3.82 -21.21 24.04
C ALA A 76 4.20 -22.69 24.14
N VAL A 77 3.60 -23.43 25.09
CA VAL A 77 3.75 -24.89 25.21
C VAL A 77 3.05 -25.64 24.06
N LEU A 78 2.03 -25.01 23.45
CA LEU A 78 1.32 -25.53 22.26
C LEU A 78 1.85 -24.95 20.96
N ALA A 79 2.83 -24.04 21.00
CA ALA A 79 3.43 -23.50 19.80
C ALA A 79 4.20 -24.62 19.09
N PRO A 80 3.78 -25.05 17.89
CA PRO A 80 4.55 -26.04 17.15
C PRO A 80 5.97 -25.50 16.93
N ALA A 81 6.97 -26.37 17.07
CA ALA A 81 8.35 -26.05 16.73
C ALA A 81 8.37 -25.38 15.35
N ALA A 82 9.11 -24.27 15.22
CA ALA A 82 9.13 -23.40 14.04
C ALA A 82 9.00 -24.20 12.75
N ALA A 83 7.78 -24.27 12.21
CA ALA A 83 7.51 -25.06 11.04
C ALA A 83 8.24 -24.40 9.87
N ALA A 84 8.98 -25.21 9.10
CA ALA A 84 9.59 -24.72 7.87
C ALA A 84 8.51 -24.03 7.03
N THR A 85 8.82 -22.86 6.47
CA THR A 85 7.90 -22.16 5.57
C THR A 85 7.47 -23.13 4.47
N PRO A 86 6.17 -23.38 4.29
CA PRO A 86 5.72 -24.36 3.32
C PRO A 86 6.19 -23.92 1.93
N ALA A 87 6.79 -24.85 1.17
CA ALA A 87 7.33 -24.59 -0.17
C ALA A 87 6.30 -23.97 -1.14
N ALA A 88 5.00 -24.13 -0.87
CA ALA A 88 3.92 -23.48 -1.59
C ALA A 88 3.98 -21.93 -1.53
N LEU A 89 4.45 -21.34 -0.41
CA LEU A 89 4.58 -19.89 -0.27
C LEU A 89 5.71 -19.35 -1.15
N ASP A 90 6.80 -20.11 -1.29
CA ASP A 90 7.91 -19.76 -2.18
C ASP A 90 7.48 -19.83 -3.66
N GLY A 91 6.69 -20.84 -4.02
CA GLY A 91 6.08 -20.95 -5.35
C GLY A 91 5.15 -19.77 -5.67
N LEU A 92 4.30 -19.36 -4.71
CA LEU A 92 3.43 -18.19 -4.87
C LEU A 92 4.24 -16.90 -5.08
N LEU A 93 5.33 -16.74 -4.34
CA LEU A 93 6.22 -15.58 -4.47
C LEU A 93 6.91 -15.55 -5.84
N LEU A 94 7.31 -16.71 -6.37
CA LEU A 94 7.87 -16.82 -7.72
C LEU A 94 6.84 -16.40 -8.77
N VAL A 95 5.59 -16.87 -8.68
CA VAL A 95 4.51 -16.47 -9.59
C VAL A 95 4.23 -14.97 -9.49
N TYR A 96 4.24 -14.42 -8.27
CA TYR A 96 4.09 -12.98 -8.03
C TYR A 96 5.14 -12.17 -8.80
N TRP A 97 6.43 -12.49 -8.59
CA TRP A 97 7.53 -11.78 -9.24
C TRP A 97 7.57 -11.99 -10.75
N LEU A 98 7.20 -13.18 -11.24
CA LEU A 98 7.04 -13.43 -12.67
C LEU A 98 6.00 -12.48 -13.28
N GLY A 99 4.84 -12.33 -12.65
CA GLY A 99 3.81 -11.38 -13.10
C GLY A 99 4.29 -9.93 -13.11
N VAL A 100 5.03 -9.53 -12.07
CA VAL A 100 5.69 -8.21 -12.01
C VAL A 100 6.65 -8.04 -13.18
N VAL A 101 7.58 -8.97 -13.41
CA VAL A 101 8.56 -8.87 -14.50
C VAL A 101 7.88 -8.80 -15.87
N VAL A 102 6.88 -9.64 -16.13
CA VAL A 102 6.14 -9.62 -17.41
C VAL A 102 5.50 -8.27 -17.66
N LEU A 103 4.84 -7.69 -16.65
CA LEU A 103 4.21 -6.38 -16.77
C LEU A 103 5.23 -5.24 -16.85
N ALA A 104 6.38 -5.35 -16.18
CA ALA A 104 7.48 -4.39 -16.28
C ALA A 104 8.04 -4.37 -17.70
N VAL A 105 8.34 -5.54 -18.27
CA VAL A 105 8.83 -5.67 -19.66
C VAL A 105 7.81 -5.07 -20.62
N ARG A 106 6.51 -5.39 -20.46
CA ARG A 106 5.44 -4.79 -21.27
C ARG A 106 5.45 -3.26 -21.19
N LEU A 107 5.58 -2.68 -19.99
CA LEU A 107 5.62 -1.23 -19.80
C LEU A 107 6.86 -0.60 -20.47
N VAL A 108 8.03 -1.23 -20.32
CA VAL A 108 9.27 -0.77 -20.96
C VAL A 108 9.14 -0.81 -22.49
N LEU A 109 8.57 -1.87 -23.05
CA LEU A 109 8.32 -1.97 -24.50
C LEU A 109 7.35 -0.88 -24.99
N GLN A 110 6.30 -0.57 -24.23
CA GLN A 110 5.36 0.51 -24.55
C GLN A 110 6.05 1.89 -24.54
N LEU A 111 6.86 2.17 -23.52
CA LEU A 111 7.64 3.41 -23.44
C LEU A 111 8.68 3.49 -24.56
N GLY A 112 9.34 2.37 -24.89
CA GLY A 112 10.28 2.29 -26.01
C GLY A 112 9.60 2.51 -27.37
N SER A 113 8.38 2.00 -27.55
CA SER A 113 7.57 2.27 -28.75
C SER A 113 7.24 3.75 -28.88
N LEU A 114 6.88 4.39 -27.76
CA LEU A 114 6.58 5.81 -27.74
C LEU A 114 7.81 6.69 -27.97
N TYR A 115 8.96 6.30 -27.43
CA TYR A 115 10.23 6.95 -27.71
C TYR A 115 10.60 6.85 -29.20
N ARG A 116 10.43 5.67 -29.80
CA ARG A 116 10.64 5.47 -31.24
C ARG A 116 9.73 6.38 -32.08
N LEU A 117 8.45 6.48 -31.70
CA LEU A 117 7.49 7.38 -32.33
C LEU A 117 7.93 8.84 -32.21
N HIS A 118 8.38 9.26 -31.03
CA HIS A 118 8.94 10.58 -30.80
C HIS A 118 10.11 10.87 -31.73
N CYS A 119 11.08 9.95 -31.86
CA CYS A 119 12.23 10.13 -32.76
C CYS A 119 11.82 10.25 -34.24
N ARG A 120 10.75 9.56 -34.66
CA ARG A 120 10.27 9.60 -36.06
C ARG A 120 9.33 10.77 -36.37
N SER A 121 8.75 11.39 -35.35
CA SER A 121 7.80 12.48 -35.52
C SER A 121 8.48 13.81 -35.85
N ARG A 122 7.77 14.71 -36.52
CA ARG A 122 8.29 16.02 -36.94
C ARG A 122 7.60 17.16 -36.18
N PRO A 123 8.30 18.21 -35.76
CA PRO A 123 7.66 19.38 -35.15
C PRO A 123 6.75 20.07 -36.18
N ALA A 124 5.55 20.45 -35.75
CA ALA A 124 4.57 21.16 -36.56
C ALA A 124 3.77 22.13 -35.69
N THR A 125 3.09 23.07 -36.33
CA THR A 125 2.27 24.07 -35.65
C THR A 125 0.95 24.28 -36.37
N PHE A 126 -0.13 24.44 -35.62
CA PHE A 126 -1.45 24.80 -36.15
C PHE A 126 -2.05 25.93 -35.30
N GLY A 127 -2.38 27.06 -35.92
CA GLY A 127 -2.88 28.23 -35.19
C GLY A 127 -1.96 28.72 -34.07
N GLY A 128 -0.63 28.64 -34.27
CA GLY A 128 0.38 28.97 -33.24
C GLY A 128 0.54 27.93 -32.12
N VAL A 129 -0.20 26.82 -32.17
CA VAL A 129 -0.11 25.72 -31.22
C VAL A 129 0.91 24.69 -31.69
N PRO A 130 1.98 24.40 -30.91
CA PRO A 130 2.95 23.38 -31.27
C PRO A 130 2.40 21.97 -31.04
N PHE A 131 2.69 21.07 -31.98
CA PHE A 131 2.42 19.64 -31.87
C PHE A 131 3.49 18.86 -32.66
N ARG A 132 3.50 17.52 -32.54
CA ARG A 132 4.33 16.65 -33.36
C ARG A 132 3.50 15.88 -34.36
N ALA A 133 3.78 16.10 -35.64
CA ALA A 133 3.18 15.41 -36.75
C ALA A 133 3.79 14.00 -36.87
N VAL A 134 2.91 13.01 -36.92
CA VAL A 134 3.26 11.59 -37.07
C VAL A 134 2.63 11.07 -38.37
N ALA A 135 3.36 10.26 -39.13
CA ALA A 135 2.85 9.67 -40.38
C ALA A 135 1.99 8.42 -40.13
N GLU A 136 2.21 7.73 -39.02
CA GLU A 136 1.48 6.52 -38.62
C GLU A 136 0.01 6.85 -38.32
N PRO A 137 -0.94 5.96 -38.64
CA PRO A 137 -2.38 6.21 -38.47
C PRO A 137 -2.81 6.05 -37.00
N ILE A 138 -2.40 6.98 -36.16
CA ILE A 138 -2.64 6.99 -34.71
C ILE A 138 -3.73 7.99 -34.32
N SER A 139 -4.56 7.63 -33.33
CA SER A 139 -5.42 8.61 -32.68
C SER A 139 -4.56 9.70 -32.01
N PRO A 140 -5.03 10.97 -31.99
CA PRO A 140 -4.35 12.02 -31.25
C PRO A 140 -4.16 11.63 -29.78
N PHE A 141 -3.00 11.98 -29.22
CA PHE A 141 -2.75 11.79 -27.79
C PHE A 141 -1.68 12.76 -27.28
N ALA A 142 -1.76 13.07 -26.00
CA ALA A 142 -0.75 13.81 -25.26
C ALA A 142 0.15 12.89 -24.43
N PHE A 143 1.46 13.12 -24.49
CA PHE A 143 2.41 12.49 -23.59
C PHE A 143 3.48 13.46 -23.11
N TRP A 144 3.69 13.49 -21.80
CA TRP A 144 4.62 14.36 -21.09
C TRP A 144 4.33 15.85 -21.32
N GLN A 145 5.01 16.47 -22.29
CA GLN A 145 4.86 17.88 -22.64
C GLN A 145 4.57 18.07 -24.13
N THR A 146 4.11 17.02 -24.81
CA THR A 146 4.00 17.00 -26.27
C THR A 146 2.68 16.38 -26.71
N VAL A 147 2.05 17.01 -27.68
CA VAL A 147 0.87 16.48 -28.38
C VAL A 147 1.33 15.80 -29.66
N TYR A 148 0.88 14.56 -29.89
CA TYR A 148 1.14 13.79 -31.11
C TYR A 148 -0.16 13.64 -31.88
N LEU A 149 -0.13 13.92 -33.18
CA LEU A 149 -1.28 13.72 -34.06
C LEU A 149 -0.84 13.45 -35.49
N ASN A 150 -1.68 12.74 -36.24
CA ASN A 150 -1.51 12.59 -37.68
C ASN A 150 -2.40 13.60 -38.41
N PRO A 151 -1.82 14.65 -39.04
CA PRO A 151 -2.62 15.70 -39.68
C PRO A 151 -3.39 15.19 -40.91
N ALA A 152 -2.99 14.05 -41.50
CA ALA A 152 -3.66 13.48 -42.66
C ALA A 152 -4.98 12.76 -42.31
N GLN A 153 -5.22 12.45 -41.03
CA GLN A 153 -6.43 11.76 -40.58
C GLN A 153 -7.56 12.69 -40.12
N HIS A 154 -7.30 14.01 -40.07
CA HIS A 154 -8.23 14.97 -39.51
C HIS A 154 -8.47 16.13 -40.46
N GLN A 155 -9.73 16.58 -40.52
CA GLN A 155 -10.08 17.80 -41.21
C GLN A 155 -9.57 19.02 -40.44
N GLN A 156 -9.21 20.10 -41.14
CA GLN A 156 -8.65 21.30 -40.50
C GLN A 156 -9.60 21.92 -39.47
N GLU A 157 -10.91 21.77 -39.66
CA GLU A 157 -11.97 22.24 -38.76
C GLU A 157 -12.00 21.49 -37.41
N GLU A 158 -11.48 20.26 -37.38
CA GLU A 158 -11.47 19.42 -36.17
C GLU A 158 -10.20 19.62 -35.34
N LEU A 159 -9.12 20.09 -35.96
CA LEU A 159 -7.82 20.32 -35.31
C LEU A 159 -7.89 21.27 -34.10
N PRO A 160 -8.63 22.40 -34.10
CA PRO A 160 -8.76 23.24 -32.92
C PRO A 160 -9.30 22.49 -31.71
N ALA A 161 -10.35 21.66 -31.90
CA ALA A 161 -10.98 20.90 -30.83
C ALA A 161 -10.05 19.82 -30.26
N ILE A 162 -9.41 19.06 -31.15
CA ILE A 162 -8.43 18.03 -30.78
C ILE A 162 -7.25 18.63 -30.03
N LEU A 163 -6.62 19.67 -30.59
CA LEU A 163 -5.45 20.30 -29.98
C LEU A 163 -5.79 20.95 -28.64
N CYS A 164 -6.97 21.58 -28.52
CA CYS A 164 -7.42 22.13 -27.25
C CYS A 164 -7.57 21.04 -26.19
N HIS A 165 -8.14 19.88 -26.55
CA HIS A 165 -8.28 18.73 -25.66
C HIS A 165 -6.92 18.19 -25.22
N GLU A 166 -6.06 17.81 -26.17
CA GLU A 166 -4.76 17.20 -25.86
C GLU A 166 -3.84 18.13 -25.06
N ARG A 167 -3.93 19.44 -25.27
CA ARG A 167 -3.18 20.42 -24.47
C ARG A 167 -3.57 20.46 -23.02
N VAL A 168 -4.82 20.15 -22.68
CA VAL A 168 -5.23 20.07 -21.27
C VAL A 168 -4.51 18.90 -20.59
N HIS A 169 -4.38 17.74 -21.26
CA HIS A 169 -3.62 16.61 -20.71
C HIS A 169 -2.17 16.96 -20.44
N VAL A 170 -1.53 17.69 -21.37
CA VAL A 170 -0.18 18.23 -21.18
C VAL A 170 -0.12 19.19 -19.99
N ARG A 171 -0.98 20.21 -19.98
CA ARG A 171 -0.98 21.26 -18.94
C ARG A 171 -1.21 20.71 -17.54
N GLU A 172 -1.97 19.63 -17.43
CA GLU A 172 -2.43 19.06 -16.17
C GLU A 172 -1.65 17.83 -15.74
N TRP A 173 -0.56 17.52 -16.47
CA TRP A 173 0.35 16.42 -16.18
C TRP A 173 -0.35 15.06 -16.08
N HIS A 174 -1.36 14.83 -16.93
CA HIS A 174 -2.13 13.58 -16.94
C HIS A 174 -1.26 12.35 -17.23
N THR A 175 -0.13 12.52 -17.93
CA THR A 175 0.85 11.44 -18.12
C THR A 175 1.40 10.91 -16.80
N VAL A 176 1.64 11.75 -15.79
CA VAL A 176 2.15 11.31 -14.48
C VAL A 176 1.09 10.47 -13.77
N ASP A 177 -0.17 10.89 -13.82
CA ASP A 177 -1.29 10.14 -13.23
C ASP A 177 -1.40 8.74 -13.85
N VAL A 178 -1.32 8.65 -15.18
CA VAL A 178 -1.39 7.38 -15.92
C VAL A 178 -0.20 6.50 -15.59
N LEU A 179 1.03 7.04 -15.57
CA LEU A 179 2.23 6.27 -15.23
C LEU A 179 2.17 5.75 -13.80
N LEU A 180 1.69 6.55 -12.83
CA LEU A 180 1.49 6.09 -11.47
C LEU A 180 0.53 4.90 -11.42
N ALA A 181 -0.60 4.96 -12.14
CA ALA A 181 -1.53 3.85 -12.17
C ALA A 181 -0.96 2.60 -12.86
N GLN A 182 -0.09 2.75 -13.88
CA GLN A 182 0.64 1.62 -14.47
C GLN A 182 1.66 1.02 -13.49
N LEU A 183 2.35 1.85 -12.70
CA LEU A 183 3.27 1.38 -11.66
C LEU A 183 2.52 0.66 -10.53
N SER A 184 1.35 1.16 -10.10
CA SER A 184 0.52 0.43 -9.13
C SER A 184 0.03 -0.90 -9.71
N LEU A 185 -0.40 -0.92 -10.98
CA LEU A 185 -0.80 -2.15 -11.65
C LEU A 185 0.32 -3.18 -11.69
N LEU A 186 1.57 -2.75 -11.87
CA LEU A 186 2.74 -3.62 -11.91
C LEU A 186 2.86 -4.45 -10.63
N PHE A 187 2.81 -3.81 -9.47
CA PHE A 187 2.99 -4.47 -8.17
C PHE A 187 1.74 -5.16 -7.65
N TYR A 188 0.55 -4.73 -8.08
CA TYR A 188 -0.74 -5.23 -7.58
C TYR A 188 -1.60 -5.85 -8.69
N TRP A 189 -0.96 -6.45 -9.70
CA TRP A 189 -1.60 -6.91 -10.93
C TRP A 189 -2.71 -7.94 -10.73
N PHE A 190 -2.66 -8.72 -9.66
CA PHE A 190 -3.66 -9.73 -9.35
C PHE A 190 -4.91 -9.15 -8.65
N ASN A 191 -4.88 -7.87 -8.24
CA ASN A 191 -5.97 -7.24 -7.52
C ASN A 191 -6.95 -6.52 -8.46
N PRO A 192 -8.22 -6.95 -8.58
CA PRO A 192 -9.20 -6.30 -9.45
C PRO A 192 -9.45 -4.82 -9.09
N GLY A 193 -9.27 -4.43 -7.83
CA GLY A 193 -9.39 -3.06 -7.36
C GLY A 193 -8.42 -2.10 -8.07
N VAL A 194 -7.16 -2.49 -8.31
CA VAL A 194 -6.20 -1.60 -9.00
C VAL A 194 -6.55 -1.42 -10.48
N TRP A 195 -7.11 -2.45 -11.12
CA TRP A 195 -7.60 -2.37 -12.51
C TRP A 195 -8.76 -1.39 -12.63
N LEU A 196 -9.71 -1.49 -11.70
CA LEU A 196 -10.85 -0.58 -11.62
C LEU A 196 -10.42 0.85 -11.28
N LEU A 197 -9.51 1.03 -10.32
CA LEU A 197 -8.96 2.36 -9.98
C LEU A 197 -8.22 2.99 -11.16
N ARG A 198 -7.45 2.21 -11.93
CA ARG A 198 -6.81 2.69 -13.16
C ARG A 198 -7.83 3.17 -14.18
N GLN A 199 -8.90 2.39 -14.41
CA GLN A 199 -9.97 2.78 -15.32
C GLN A 199 -10.69 4.05 -14.82
N ALA A 200 -11.03 4.10 -13.54
CA ALA A 200 -11.64 5.26 -12.90
C ALA A 200 -10.78 6.53 -13.02
N LEU A 201 -9.46 6.40 -12.83
CA LEU A 201 -8.53 7.51 -12.99
C LEU A 201 -8.57 8.00 -14.44
N HIS A 202 -8.42 7.12 -15.42
CA HIS A 202 -8.49 7.47 -16.83
C HIS A 202 -9.81 8.18 -17.18
N GLU A 203 -10.97 7.62 -16.80
CA GLU A 203 -12.28 8.25 -17.01
C GLU A 203 -12.35 9.64 -16.36
N ASN A 204 -11.84 9.80 -15.14
CA ASN A 204 -11.85 11.08 -14.46
C ASN A 204 -10.93 12.12 -15.11
N LEU A 205 -9.78 11.72 -15.67
CA LEU A 205 -8.90 12.61 -16.44
C LEU A 205 -9.61 13.11 -17.71
N GLU A 206 -10.31 12.21 -18.42
CA GLU A 206 -11.12 12.59 -19.59
C GLU A 206 -12.22 13.59 -19.20
N PHE A 207 -12.98 13.31 -18.13
CA PHE A 207 -14.02 14.23 -17.66
C PHE A 207 -13.46 15.59 -17.24
N GLN A 208 -12.30 15.59 -16.57
CA GLN A 208 -11.62 16.81 -16.17
C GLN A 208 -11.15 17.62 -17.38
N THR A 209 -10.63 16.95 -18.42
CA THR A 209 -10.26 17.59 -19.67
C THR A 209 -11.47 18.18 -20.37
N ASP A 210 -12.52 17.38 -20.59
CA ASP A 210 -13.76 17.83 -21.24
C ASP A 210 -14.34 19.06 -20.54
N TYR A 211 -14.38 19.03 -19.20
CA TYR A 211 -14.83 20.15 -18.40
C TYR A 211 -13.99 21.42 -18.62
N ARG A 212 -12.66 21.30 -18.70
CA ARG A 212 -11.77 22.45 -18.95
C ARG A 212 -11.89 23.00 -20.36
N VAL A 213 -12.06 22.13 -21.36
CA VAL A 213 -12.27 22.56 -22.75
C VAL A 213 -13.56 23.39 -22.84
N LEU A 214 -14.66 22.89 -22.27
CA LEU A 214 -15.93 23.62 -22.23
C LEU A 214 -15.85 24.92 -21.42
N GLN A 215 -15.11 24.93 -20.31
CA GLN A 215 -14.92 26.13 -19.49
C GLN A 215 -14.08 27.20 -20.20
N SER A 216 -13.23 26.83 -21.16
CA SER A 216 -12.39 27.79 -21.89
C SER A 216 -13.20 28.73 -22.79
N GLY A 217 -14.45 28.37 -23.13
CA GLY A 217 -15.32 29.15 -24.02
C GLY A 217 -14.87 29.19 -25.48
N MET A 218 -13.76 28.54 -25.84
CA MET A 218 -13.22 28.55 -27.21
C MET A 218 -14.05 27.71 -28.19
N LEU A 219 -14.86 26.78 -27.69
CA LEU A 219 -15.64 25.84 -28.49
C LEU A 219 -17.06 25.75 -27.94
N ASP A 220 -18.05 25.73 -28.83
CA ASP A 220 -19.42 25.40 -28.45
C ASP A 220 -19.51 23.92 -28.00
N SER A 221 -20.36 23.67 -27.01
CA SER A 221 -20.54 22.34 -26.44
C SER A 221 -21.00 21.31 -27.47
N LYS A 222 -21.91 21.69 -28.38
CA LYS A 222 -22.41 20.75 -29.41
C LYS A 222 -21.29 20.46 -30.42
N THR A 223 -20.62 21.49 -30.92
CA THR A 223 -19.50 21.35 -31.86
C THR A 223 -18.41 20.43 -31.29
N TYR A 224 -18.07 20.61 -30.01
CA TYR A 224 -17.09 19.76 -29.33
C TYR A 224 -17.56 18.30 -29.21
N GLN A 225 -18.80 18.06 -28.77
CA GLN A 225 -19.37 16.71 -28.66
C GLN A 225 -19.42 15.99 -30.02
N TYR A 226 -19.76 16.69 -31.10
CA TYR A 226 -19.74 16.14 -32.46
C TYR A 226 -18.32 15.81 -32.93
N SER A 227 -17.33 16.64 -32.60
CA SER A 227 -15.93 16.33 -32.89
C SER A 227 -15.49 15.03 -32.21
N LEU A 228 -15.85 14.82 -30.93
CA LEU A 228 -15.55 13.58 -30.21
C LEU A 228 -16.22 12.35 -30.84
N LEU A 229 -17.47 12.49 -31.30
CA LEU A 229 -18.20 11.41 -31.98
C LEU A 229 -17.52 11.01 -33.29
N ARG A 230 -17.11 11.99 -34.13
CA ARG A 230 -16.45 11.72 -35.41
C ARG A 230 -15.10 11.01 -35.23
N GLN A 231 -14.30 11.44 -34.26
CA GLN A 231 -13.01 10.82 -33.95
C GLN A 231 -13.14 9.34 -33.56
N ASN A 232 -14.22 8.97 -32.87
CA ASN A 232 -14.46 7.57 -32.45
C ASN A 232 -15.07 6.69 -33.57
N VAL A 233 -15.72 7.29 -34.57
CA VAL A 233 -16.33 6.54 -35.69
C VAL A 233 -15.31 6.16 -36.76
N GLY A 234 -14.24 6.94 -36.94
CA GLY A 234 -13.19 6.67 -37.93
C GLY A 234 -12.28 5.47 -37.61
N THR A 235 -12.27 4.98 -36.37
CA THR A 235 -11.36 3.91 -35.89
C THR A 235 -12.01 2.50 -35.84
N ARG A 236 -13.14 2.31 -36.54
CA ARG A 236 -14.03 1.11 -36.55
C ARG A 236 -13.44 -0.19 -37.14
N ALA A 237 -12.14 -0.44 -37.06
CA ALA A 237 -11.53 -1.63 -37.66
C ALA A 237 -11.66 -2.93 -36.84
N ASN A 238 -11.97 -2.90 -35.53
CA ASN A 238 -12.01 -4.12 -34.70
C ASN A 238 -13.21 -4.16 -33.71
N GLY A 239 -14.10 -5.15 -33.87
CA GLY A 239 -15.38 -5.26 -33.14
C GLY A 239 -15.27 -5.30 -31.61
N LEU A 240 -14.26 -5.98 -31.04
CA LEU A 240 -14.09 -6.05 -29.58
C LEU A 240 -13.50 -4.76 -28.96
N VAL A 241 -12.64 -4.05 -29.70
CA VAL A 241 -12.00 -2.81 -29.24
C VAL A 241 -12.96 -1.61 -29.37
N SER A 242 -13.83 -1.64 -30.38
CA SER A 242 -14.84 -0.60 -30.61
C SER A 242 -15.83 -0.45 -29.45
N HIS A 243 -16.26 -1.55 -28.81
CA HIS A 243 -17.21 -1.51 -27.70
C HIS A 243 -16.70 -0.75 -26.47
N PHE A 244 -15.40 -0.87 -26.14
CA PHE A 244 -14.80 -0.16 -25.01
C PHE A 244 -14.73 1.36 -25.25
N ASN A 245 -14.39 1.76 -26.48
CA ASN A 245 -14.32 3.18 -26.86
C ASN A 245 -15.70 3.84 -26.86
N LEU A 246 -16.73 3.13 -27.31
CA LEU A 246 -18.12 3.62 -27.28
C LEU A 246 -18.65 3.80 -25.86
N HIS A 247 -18.31 2.89 -24.93
CA HIS A 247 -18.68 3.05 -23.53
C HIS A 247 -18.04 4.31 -22.92
N LEU A 248 -16.74 4.53 -23.13
CA LEU A 248 -16.04 5.72 -22.63
C LEU A 248 -16.60 7.01 -23.24
N LEU A 249 -16.86 7.04 -24.55
CA LEU A 249 -17.45 8.19 -25.21
C LEU A 249 -18.84 8.52 -24.64
N LYS A 250 -19.66 7.48 -24.43
CA LYS A 250 -20.98 7.64 -23.83
C LYS A 250 -20.89 8.22 -22.42
N THR A 251 -19.95 7.76 -21.59
CA THR A 251 -19.80 8.30 -20.22
C THR A 251 -19.28 9.73 -20.24
N ARG A 252 -18.36 10.08 -21.14
CA ARG A 252 -17.89 11.47 -21.35
C ARG A 252 -19.04 12.40 -21.73
N ILE A 253 -19.83 12.04 -22.75
CA ILE A 253 -21.01 12.82 -23.18
C ILE A 253 -22.04 12.95 -22.07
N ALA A 254 -22.33 11.86 -21.36
CA ALA A 254 -23.27 11.89 -20.24
C ALA A 254 -22.79 12.81 -19.11
N MET A 255 -21.49 12.82 -18.78
CA MET A 255 -20.94 13.68 -17.74
C MET A 255 -20.81 15.15 -18.15
N MET A 256 -20.59 15.45 -19.44
CA MET A 256 -20.60 16.83 -19.95
C MET A 256 -22.00 17.46 -19.87
N ASN A 257 -23.06 16.69 -20.12
CA ASN A 257 -24.44 17.17 -20.10
C ASN A 257 -25.07 17.15 -18.69
N LYS A 258 -24.31 16.71 -17.67
CA LYS A 258 -24.80 16.60 -16.30
C LYS A 258 -24.70 17.94 -15.57
N PRO A 259 -25.74 18.36 -14.82
CA PRO A 259 -25.65 19.57 -14.00
C PRO A 259 -24.57 19.41 -12.92
N ARG A 260 -24.01 20.54 -12.49
CA ARG A 260 -22.98 20.54 -11.43
C ARG A 260 -23.56 20.00 -10.14
N THR A 261 -22.78 19.15 -9.49
CA THR A 261 -23.11 18.62 -8.17
C THR A 261 -23.06 19.75 -7.14
N ALA A 262 -24.09 19.84 -6.28
CA ALA A 262 -24.15 20.85 -5.22
C ALA A 262 -22.96 20.72 -4.25
N ALA A 263 -22.43 21.86 -3.78
CA ALA A 263 -21.24 21.91 -2.92
C ALA A 263 -21.38 21.08 -1.64
N ALA A 264 -22.59 21.02 -1.05
CA ALA A 264 -22.88 20.22 0.13
C ALA A 264 -22.57 18.71 -0.06
N GLN A 265 -22.65 18.19 -1.30
CA GLN A 265 -22.31 16.80 -1.59
C GLN A 265 -20.80 16.50 -1.47
N ALA A 266 -19.95 17.53 -1.33
CA ALA A 266 -18.54 17.35 -1.00
C ALA A 266 -18.35 16.72 0.40
N ALA A 267 -19.33 16.82 1.30
CA ALA A 267 -19.31 16.12 2.59
C ALA A 267 -19.20 14.59 2.45
N ARG A 268 -19.57 14.01 1.30
CA ARG A 268 -19.39 12.56 1.03
C ARG A 268 -17.93 12.12 1.04
N TYR A 269 -16.97 13.02 0.85
CA TYR A 269 -15.55 12.71 0.99
C TYR A 269 -15.14 12.50 2.45
N LEU A 270 -15.95 12.92 3.43
CA LEU A 270 -15.72 12.60 4.84
C LEU A 270 -15.86 11.10 5.13
N LEU A 271 -16.45 10.31 4.22
CA LEU A 271 -16.45 8.83 4.30
C LEU A 271 -15.04 8.22 4.28
N LEU A 272 -14.01 8.99 3.90
CA LEU A 272 -12.62 8.56 3.99
C LEU A 272 -12.10 8.51 5.42
N LEU A 273 -12.67 9.31 6.34
CA LEU A 273 -12.26 9.32 7.75
C LEU A 273 -12.54 7.97 8.45
N PRO A 274 -13.77 7.41 8.41
CA PRO A 274 -14.01 6.09 9.00
C PRO A 274 -13.25 4.99 8.26
N LEU A 275 -13.03 5.13 6.95
CA LEU A 275 -12.20 4.19 6.20
C LEU A 275 -10.74 4.21 6.69
N ALA A 276 -10.16 5.39 6.88
CA ALA A 276 -8.81 5.52 7.43
C ALA A 276 -8.72 4.94 8.86
N GLY A 277 -9.74 5.16 9.69
CA GLY A 277 -9.85 4.54 11.01
C GLY A 277 -9.87 3.00 10.96
N LEU A 278 -10.63 2.43 10.02
CA LEU A 278 -10.69 0.98 9.83
C LEU A 278 -9.33 0.40 9.38
N LEU A 279 -8.63 1.09 8.48
CA LEU A 279 -7.28 0.69 8.05
C LEU A 279 -6.26 0.81 9.18
N ALA A 280 -6.36 1.84 10.03
CA ALA A 280 -5.51 2.03 11.20
C ALA A 280 -5.71 0.91 12.24
N LEU A 281 -6.96 0.53 12.53
CA LEU A 281 -7.28 -0.55 13.46
C LEU A 281 -6.85 -1.93 12.93
N GLY A 282 -7.02 -2.18 11.62
CA GLY A 282 -6.55 -3.41 10.98
C GLY A 282 -5.02 -3.52 10.85
N GLY A 283 -4.29 -2.42 11.11
CA GLY A 283 -2.83 -2.37 11.15
C GLY A 283 -2.22 -2.71 12.52
N CYS A 284 -3.03 -2.85 13.57
CA CYS A 284 -2.57 -3.28 14.89
C CYS A 284 -2.20 -4.77 14.88
N ASP A 285 -1.01 -5.09 14.38
CA ASP A 285 -0.37 -6.35 14.73
C ASP A 285 -0.11 -6.30 16.25
N ARG A 286 -0.91 -7.02 17.04
CA ARG A 286 -0.50 -7.38 18.40
C ARG A 286 0.72 -8.28 18.23
N LYS A 287 1.90 -7.68 18.16
CA LYS A 287 3.10 -8.35 18.62
C LYS A 287 2.84 -8.62 20.09
N THR A 288 2.35 -9.82 20.39
CA THR A 288 2.53 -10.41 21.70
C THR A 288 4.04 -10.44 21.89
N GLU A 289 4.56 -9.41 22.54
CA GLU A 289 5.83 -9.54 23.22
C GLU A 289 5.62 -10.73 24.16
N THR A 290 6.17 -11.87 23.76
CA THR A 290 6.36 -12.99 24.64
C THR A 290 7.30 -12.46 25.70
N VAL A 291 6.72 -11.94 26.78
CA VAL A 291 7.46 -11.67 28.02
C VAL A 291 7.97 -13.03 28.44
N LYS A 292 9.20 -13.33 28.03
CA LYS A 292 9.92 -14.51 28.47
C LYS A 292 9.95 -14.37 29.99
N PRO A 293 9.36 -15.32 30.75
CA PRO A 293 9.28 -15.14 32.18
C PRO A 293 10.72 -14.99 32.70
N GLU A 294 10.97 -13.91 33.45
CA GLU A 294 12.31 -13.60 33.94
C GLU A 294 12.71 -14.65 34.98
N ALA A 295 13.93 -15.16 34.87
CA ALA A 295 14.48 -16.07 35.87
C ALA A 295 14.60 -15.33 37.22
N LEU A 296 14.32 -16.03 38.33
CA LEU A 296 14.53 -15.48 39.66
C LEU A 296 16.03 -15.48 39.99
N TYR A 297 16.52 -14.40 40.61
CA TYR A 297 17.89 -14.30 41.07
C TYR A 297 17.91 -14.31 42.60
N TYR A 298 18.72 -15.18 43.19
CA TYR A 298 19.03 -15.13 44.62
C TYR A 298 20.50 -14.79 44.80
N LEU A 299 20.78 -13.78 45.61
CA LEU A 299 22.13 -13.35 45.98
C LEU A 299 22.27 -13.57 47.48
N ASP A 300 23.19 -14.46 47.87
CA ASP A 300 23.43 -14.83 49.27
C ASP A 300 22.14 -15.23 50.02
N GLY A 301 21.29 -16.02 49.35
CA GLY A 301 20.04 -16.54 49.90
C GLY A 301 18.88 -15.54 49.94
N GLN A 302 19.08 -14.31 49.44
CA GLN A 302 18.02 -13.29 49.34
C GLN A 302 17.60 -13.06 47.89
N LEU A 303 16.29 -12.89 47.66
CA LEU A 303 15.76 -12.57 46.34
C LEU A 303 16.30 -11.22 45.86
N SER A 304 16.82 -11.18 44.64
CA SER A 304 17.48 -10.03 44.04
C SER A 304 17.05 -9.83 42.58
N SER A 305 17.44 -8.68 42.02
CA SER A 305 17.15 -8.36 40.62
C SER A 305 18.27 -8.85 39.70
N ALA A 306 17.93 -9.11 38.42
CA ALA A 306 18.91 -9.47 37.40
C ALA A 306 20.04 -8.41 37.26
N ALA A 307 19.71 -7.13 37.43
CA ALA A 307 20.66 -6.03 37.34
C ALA A 307 21.69 -6.06 38.48
N ALA A 308 21.26 -6.37 39.71
CA ALA A 308 22.16 -6.49 40.85
C ALA A 308 23.12 -7.68 40.70
N ALA A 309 22.62 -8.81 40.19
CA ALA A 309 23.44 -9.99 39.89
C ALA A 309 24.50 -9.73 38.80
N GLN A 310 24.16 -8.95 37.76
CA GLN A 310 25.08 -8.63 36.65
C GLN A 310 26.17 -7.61 37.03
N GLN A 311 25.97 -6.82 38.08
CA GLN A 311 26.95 -5.84 38.57
C GLN A 311 28.00 -6.43 39.52
N LEU A 312 27.86 -7.71 39.89
CA LEU A 312 28.83 -8.39 40.74
C LEU A 312 30.16 -8.60 39.99
N ASP A 313 31.27 -8.29 40.66
CA ASP A 313 32.60 -8.67 40.17
C ASP A 313 32.77 -10.19 40.30
N SER A 314 33.08 -10.84 39.17
CA SER A 314 33.42 -12.26 39.06
C SER A 314 34.41 -12.76 40.13
N LYS A 315 35.33 -11.91 40.61
CA LYS A 315 36.33 -12.29 41.63
C LYS A 315 35.72 -12.57 43.00
N ASN A 316 34.55 -11.99 43.27
CA ASN A 316 33.85 -12.07 44.55
C ASN A 316 32.79 -13.18 44.59
N ILE A 317 32.59 -13.90 43.50
CA ILE A 317 31.64 -15.03 43.42
C ILE A 317 32.35 -16.30 43.89
N GLU A 318 31.73 -17.01 44.84
CA GLU A 318 32.16 -18.33 45.30
C GLU A 318 31.54 -19.43 44.43
N SER A 319 30.21 -19.38 44.23
CA SER A 319 29.48 -20.33 43.40
C SER A 319 28.28 -19.69 42.71
N MET A 320 27.88 -20.28 41.57
CA MET A 320 26.70 -19.90 40.81
C MET A 320 25.96 -21.15 40.34
N ASN A 321 24.75 -21.34 40.84
CA ASN A 321 23.92 -22.50 40.54
C ASN A 321 22.70 -22.08 39.72
N VAL A 322 22.47 -22.78 38.61
CA VAL A 322 21.40 -22.47 37.66
C VAL A 322 20.43 -23.64 37.60
N LEU A 323 19.24 -23.44 38.15
CA LEU A 323 18.14 -24.41 38.14
C LEU A 323 17.18 -24.05 37.00
N LYS A 324 16.77 -25.04 36.20
CA LYS A 324 15.86 -24.86 35.06
C LYS A 324 14.75 -25.91 35.07
N GLY A 325 13.58 -25.56 34.55
CA GLY A 325 12.48 -26.49 34.33
C GLY A 325 11.97 -27.14 35.63
N GLU A 326 11.75 -28.46 35.60
CA GLU A 326 11.17 -29.21 36.72
C GLU A 326 11.99 -29.11 38.01
N ALA A 327 13.32 -29.03 37.92
CA ALA A 327 14.20 -28.90 39.09
C ALA A 327 14.00 -27.55 39.81
N ALA A 328 13.80 -26.47 39.05
CA ALA A 328 13.53 -25.15 39.62
C ALA A 328 12.12 -25.08 40.22
N ASN A 329 11.12 -25.65 39.53
CA ASN A 329 9.75 -25.70 40.01
C ASN A 329 9.60 -26.53 41.29
N LYS A 330 10.37 -27.62 41.42
CA LYS A 330 10.34 -28.47 42.61
C LYS A 330 10.89 -27.78 43.85
N GLU A 331 11.95 -26.98 43.71
CA GLU A 331 12.65 -26.38 44.86
C GLU A 331 12.18 -24.95 45.16
N PHE A 332 11.65 -24.21 44.16
CA PHE A 332 11.22 -22.80 44.29
C PHE A 332 9.75 -22.56 43.95
N GLY A 333 8.98 -23.63 43.69
CA GLY A 333 7.57 -23.54 43.35
C GLY A 333 7.30 -22.94 41.96
N PRO A 334 6.02 -22.62 41.66
CA PRO A 334 5.62 -22.14 40.33
C PRO A 334 6.31 -20.84 39.91
N ASP A 335 6.72 -20.02 40.87
CA ASP A 335 7.45 -18.77 40.62
C ASP A 335 8.86 -19.02 40.06
N GLY A 336 9.45 -20.19 40.33
CA GLY A 336 10.76 -20.61 39.81
C GLY A 336 10.71 -21.31 38.45
N ALA A 337 9.54 -21.52 37.85
CA ALA A 337 9.38 -22.27 36.60
C ALA A 337 10.13 -21.66 35.40
N ALA A 338 10.36 -20.34 35.44
CA ALA A 338 11.14 -19.59 34.47
C ALA A 338 12.67 -19.85 34.54
N GLY A 339 13.12 -20.54 35.60
CA GLY A 339 14.51 -20.73 35.97
C GLY A 339 14.89 -19.91 37.19
N VAL A 340 15.83 -20.42 37.98
CA VAL A 340 16.35 -19.77 39.19
C VAL A 340 17.88 -19.78 39.12
N ILE A 341 18.48 -18.61 39.33
CA ILE A 341 19.93 -18.43 39.41
C ILE A 341 20.26 -18.05 40.84
N VAL A 342 21.03 -18.89 41.53
CA VAL A 342 21.51 -18.64 42.88
C VAL A 342 23.00 -18.32 42.80
N ILE A 343 23.37 -17.15 43.32
CA ILE A 343 24.75 -16.66 43.37
C ILE A 343 25.14 -16.53 44.84
N THR A 344 26.23 -17.19 45.21
CA THR A 344 26.84 -17.07 46.53
C THR A 344 28.16 -16.31 46.40
N THR A 345 28.33 -15.26 47.19
CA THR A 345 29.56 -14.48 47.25
C THR A 345 30.55 -15.07 48.26
N LYS A 346 31.85 -14.89 48.02
CA LYS A 346 32.93 -15.37 48.91
C LYS A 346 32.82 -14.83 50.33
N GLN A 347 32.32 -13.60 50.46
CA GLN A 347 32.14 -12.94 51.75
C GLN A 347 31.08 -13.66 52.60
N ASN A 348 30.02 -14.16 51.96
CA ASN A 348 28.86 -14.71 52.65
C ASN A 348 28.72 -16.22 52.51
N ALA A 349 29.65 -16.91 51.85
CA ALA A 349 29.62 -18.36 51.64
C ALA A 349 29.51 -19.16 52.96
N ALA A 350 30.15 -18.69 54.03
CA ALA A 350 30.10 -19.31 55.36
C ALA A 350 29.01 -18.71 56.28
N SER A 351 28.18 -17.79 55.77
CA SER A 351 27.09 -17.20 56.55
C SER A 351 26.05 -18.27 56.88
N PRO A 352 25.57 -18.36 58.14
CA PRO A 352 24.52 -19.30 58.53
C PRO A 352 23.27 -19.22 57.64
N ALA A 353 22.92 -18.01 57.17
CA ALA A 353 21.77 -17.79 56.30
C ALA A 353 21.96 -18.42 54.91
N VAL A 354 23.16 -18.34 54.34
CA VAL A 354 23.48 -18.89 53.01
C VAL A 354 23.59 -20.41 53.08
N VAL A 355 24.21 -20.94 54.14
CA VAL A 355 24.34 -22.38 54.35
C VAL A 355 22.98 -23.04 54.53
N GLU A 356 22.09 -22.44 55.32
CA GLU A 356 20.73 -22.97 55.51
C GLU A 356 19.90 -22.87 54.23
N PHE A 357 19.99 -21.76 53.50
CA PHE A 357 19.32 -21.59 52.21
C PHE A 357 19.77 -22.64 51.18
N ASN A 358 21.08 -22.86 51.05
CA ASN A 358 21.63 -23.84 50.12
C ASN A 358 21.22 -25.27 50.49
N LYS A 359 21.17 -25.58 51.79
CA LYS A 359 20.70 -26.88 52.29
C LYS A 359 19.21 -27.08 52.04
N GLN A 360 18.39 -26.05 52.25
CA GLN A 360 16.95 -26.08 52.04
C GLN A 360 16.60 -26.34 50.57
N HIS A 361 17.31 -25.71 49.64
CA HIS A 361 17.05 -25.79 48.19
C HIS A 361 17.98 -26.76 47.43
N ARG A 362 18.75 -27.60 48.16
CA ARG A 362 19.69 -28.61 47.62
C ARG A 362 20.69 -28.06 46.60
N ILE A 363 21.24 -26.90 46.90
CA ILE A 363 22.21 -26.16 46.09
C ILE A 363 23.60 -26.66 46.50
N GLN A 364 24.36 -27.22 45.55
CA GLN A 364 25.70 -27.78 45.78
C GLN A 364 26.78 -26.71 45.83
#